data_AF-A0A7K7BGU6-F1
#
_entry.id   AF-A0A7K7BGU6-F1
#
_cell.length_a   1.000
_cell.length_b   1.000
_cell.length_c   1.000
_cell.angle_alpha   90.00
_cell.angle_beta   90.00
_cell.angle_gamma   90.00
#
_symmetry.space_group_name_H-M   'P 1'
#
loop_
_entity.id
_entity.type
_entity.pdbx_description
1 polymer ?
#
loop_
_entity_poly.entity_id
_entity_poly.type
_entity_poly.pdbx_seq_one_letter_code
_entity_poly.pdbx_strand_id
1 'polypeptide(L)'
;RSFARTMLLFLGLVLWGTAAALAFSGAFVIMMYKNYRCFLQDSFLPLPGWLAIAAAFLLLPTGILAISISARNSRYRQGVLMYLLLILLCLEMSSAVLAQIYSTRMTSELKSTMGHLFYHYNGPYSENPGSKAVDKIQRKLQCCGVQNYTDWLTASTVSWHLQTEKACAPESCCKEKHSHCRDDLCQLEHLFQEGCLRKLEDQVHFVMLYLFWCCVVLGILELLAGFSNGILMRHQPFQDFRIL
;
A
#
# COMPACT_ATOMS: atom_id res chain seq x y z
N ARG A 1 29.68 -0.31 26.77
CA ARG A 1 29.66 -1.71 26.24
C ARG A 1 28.43 -2.50 26.69
N SER A 2 28.10 -2.58 27.99
CA SER A 2 26.91 -3.31 28.48
C SER A 2 25.60 -2.74 27.91
N PHE A 3 25.43 -1.42 28.01
CA PHE A 3 24.28 -0.69 27.46
C PHE A 3 23.98 -1.01 25.98
N ALA A 4 25.00 -0.96 25.11
CA ALA A 4 24.85 -1.25 23.68
C ALA A 4 24.47 -2.71 23.38
N ARG A 5 24.84 -3.67 24.24
CA ARG A 5 24.41 -5.08 24.09
C ARG A 5 22.94 -5.25 24.44
N THR A 6 22.51 -4.67 25.56
CA THR A 6 21.09 -4.69 25.97
C THR A 6 20.22 -4.00 24.93
N MET A 7 20.68 -2.87 24.40
CA MET A 7 20.03 -2.13 23.32
C MET A 7 19.87 -3.00 22.05
N LEU A 8 20.94 -3.66 21.59
CA LEU A 8 20.88 -4.55 20.42
C LEU A 8 19.97 -5.76 20.62
N LEU A 9 19.91 -6.31 21.83
CA LEU A 9 18.99 -7.40 22.16
C LEU A 9 17.53 -6.94 22.03
N PHE A 10 17.20 -5.80 22.63
CA PHE A 10 15.86 -5.21 22.55
C PHE A 10 15.49 -4.87 21.10
N LEU A 11 16.38 -4.18 20.37
CA LEU A 11 16.18 -3.84 18.96
C LEU A 11 15.99 -5.09 18.10
N GLY A 12 16.76 -6.15 18.32
CA GLY A 12 16.61 -7.41 17.60
C GLY A 12 15.22 -8.03 17.73
N LEU A 13 14.61 -7.96 18.93
CA LEU A 13 13.24 -8.43 19.16
C LEU A 13 12.20 -7.51 18.50
N VAL A 14 12.39 -6.19 18.60
CA VAL A 14 11.49 -5.21 17.97
C VAL A 14 11.51 -5.34 16.44
N LEU A 15 12.68 -5.61 15.84
CA LEU A 15 12.82 -5.78 14.39
C LEU A 15 11.97 -6.94 13.84
N TRP A 16 11.69 -7.96 14.64
CA TRP A 16 10.79 -9.05 14.22
C TRP A 16 9.33 -8.60 14.18
N GLY A 17 8.91 -7.81 15.17
CA GLY A 17 7.57 -7.22 15.19
C GLY A 17 7.36 -6.26 14.02
N THR A 18 8.36 -5.41 13.74
CA THR A 18 8.29 -4.49 12.60
C THR A 18 8.35 -5.22 11.26
N ALA A 19 9.08 -6.34 11.15
CA ALA A 19 9.07 -7.18 9.95
C ALA A 19 7.66 -7.70 9.64
N ALA A 20 6.92 -8.17 10.65
CA ALA A 20 5.54 -8.63 10.45
C ALA A 20 4.61 -7.47 10.03
N ALA A 21 4.74 -6.30 10.67
CA ALA A 21 3.96 -5.11 10.32
C ALA A 21 4.24 -4.63 8.89
N LEU A 22 5.52 -4.62 8.48
CA LEU A 22 5.95 -4.21 7.14
C LEU A 22 5.55 -5.23 6.07
N ALA A 23 5.61 -6.53 6.36
CA ALA A 23 5.10 -7.56 5.46
C ALA A 23 3.59 -7.42 5.25
N PHE A 24 2.84 -7.16 6.33
CA PHE A 24 1.40 -6.93 6.26
C PHE A 24 1.07 -5.67 5.43
N SER A 25 1.73 -4.55 5.67
CA SER A 25 1.51 -3.32 4.90
C SER A 25 1.86 -3.50 3.42
N GLY A 26 2.98 -4.16 3.10
CA GLY A 26 3.38 -4.46 1.74
C GLY A 26 2.39 -5.39 1.02
N ALA A 27 1.91 -6.43 1.70
CA ALA A 27 0.88 -7.32 1.17
C ALA A 27 -0.44 -6.58 0.94
N PHE A 28 -0.83 -5.67 1.84
CA PHE A 28 -2.04 -4.87 1.71
C PHE A 28 -2.00 -3.97 0.46
N VAL A 29 -0.87 -3.31 0.20
CA VAL A 29 -0.64 -2.51 -1.02
C VAL A 29 -0.81 -3.37 -2.28
N ILE A 30 -0.20 -4.56 -2.32
CA ILE A 30 -0.29 -5.46 -3.48
C ILE A 30 -1.72 -5.98 -3.67
N MET A 31 -2.41 -6.34 -2.59
CA MET A 31 -3.80 -6.79 -2.64
C MET A 31 -4.73 -5.69 -3.16
N MET A 32 -4.54 -4.47 -2.67
CA MET A 32 -5.28 -3.29 -3.11
C MET A 32 -5.05 -3.06 -4.61
N TYR A 33 -3.80 -3.04 -5.08
CA TYR A 33 -3.48 -2.92 -6.51
C TYR A 33 -4.18 -4.00 -7.35
N LYS A 34 -4.07 -5.28 -6.95
CA LYS A 34 -4.73 -6.40 -7.66
C LYS A 34 -6.25 -6.23 -7.71
N ASN A 35 -6.85 -5.71 -6.64
CA ASN A 35 -8.28 -5.55 -6.55
C ASN A 35 -8.82 -4.42 -7.44
N TYR A 36 -8.04 -3.36 -7.64
CA TYR A 36 -8.39 -2.15 -8.40
C TYR A 36 -7.57 -1.97 -9.69
N ARG A 37 -6.90 -3.02 -10.19
CA ARG A 37 -6.02 -3.02 -11.38
C ARG A 37 -6.60 -2.40 -12.66
N CYS A 38 -7.92 -2.39 -12.80
CA CYS A 38 -8.57 -1.79 -13.97
C CYS A 38 -8.55 -0.26 -13.90
N PHE A 39 -8.56 0.31 -12.69
CA PHE A 39 -8.51 1.75 -12.43
C PHE A 39 -7.08 2.23 -12.20
N LEU A 40 -6.24 1.37 -11.62
CA LEU A 40 -4.84 1.61 -11.32
C LEU A 40 -3.97 1.06 -12.46
N GLN A 41 -3.79 1.85 -13.51
CA GLN A 41 -3.15 1.40 -14.76
C GLN A 41 -1.60 1.43 -14.71
N ASP A 42 -1.02 2.06 -13.69
CA ASP A 42 0.42 2.12 -13.51
C ASP A 42 1.00 0.77 -13.06
N SER A 43 1.77 0.15 -13.96
CA SER A 43 2.45 -1.13 -13.71
C SER A 43 3.47 -1.06 -12.56
N PHE A 44 3.89 0.15 -12.19
CA PHE A 44 4.90 0.39 -11.16
C PHE A 44 4.32 0.65 -9.76
N LEU A 45 3.00 0.80 -9.64
CA LEU A 45 2.29 0.99 -8.37
C LEU A 45 2.48 -0.13 -7.32
N PRO A 46 2.54 -1.44 -7.69
CA PRO A 46 2.79 -2.48 -6.69
C PRO A 46 4.26 -2.54 -6.22
N LEU A 47 5.19 -1.82 -6.86
CA LEU A 47 6.62 -1.83 -6.49
C LEU A 47 6.92 -1.49 -5.03
N PRO A 48 6.42 -0.38 -4.44
CA PRO A 48 6.65 -0.09 -3.02
C PRO A 48 6.20 -1.24 -2.11
N GLY A 49 5.11 -1.93 -2.45
CA GLY A 49 4.66 -3.12 -1.72
C GLY A 49 5.66 -4.29 -1.81
N TRP A 50 6.21 -4.56 -3.01
CA TRP A 50 7.22 -5.60 -3.19
C TRP A 50 8.54 -5.28 -2.48
N LEU A 51 8.98 -4.02 -2.51
CA LEU A 51 10.17 -3.57 -1.76
C LEU A 51 9.98 -3.74 -0.25
N ALA A 52 8.78 -3.40 0.27
CA ALA A 52 8.46 -3.58 1.68
C ALA A 52 8.48 -5.05 2.10
N ILE A 53 7.95 -5.97 1.27
CA ILE A 53 8.01 -7.41 1.53
C ILE A 53 9.46 -7.92 1.49
N ALA A 54 10.27 -7.47 0.52
CA ALA A 54 11.67 -7.84 0.43
C ALA A 54 12.46 -7.38 1.68
N ALA A 55 12.23 -6.15 2.13
CA ALA A 55 12.80 -5.62 3.37
C ALA A 55 12.35 -6.44 4.59
N ALA A 56 11.06 -6.77 4.70
CA ALA A 56 10.55 -7.61 5.78
C ALA A 56 11.24 -8.99 5.87
N PHE A 57 11.55 -9.61 4.74
CA PHE A 57 12.27 -10.88 4.72
C PHE A 57 13.73 -10.73 5.19
N LEU A 58 14.39 -9.62 4.83
CA LEU A 58 15.76 -9.32 5.26
C LEU A 58 15.84 -8.90 6.74
N LEU A 59 14.76 -8.38 7.33
CA LEU A 59 14.70 -8.03 8.75
C LEU A 59 14.80 -9.26 9.67
N LEU A 60 14.30 -10.43 9.25
CA LEU A 60 14.36 -11.67 10.03
C LEU A 60 15.80 -12.09 10.37
N PRO A 61 16.70 -12.32 9.38
CA PRO A 61 18.10 -12.66 9.68
C PRO A 61 18.83 -11.49 10.38
N THR A 62 18.46 -10.24 10.08
CA THR A 62 19.02 -9.06 10.74
C THR A 62 18.73 -9.06 12.25
N GLY A 63 17.51 -9.38 12.65
CA GLY A 63 17.14 -9.53 14.06
C GLY A 63 17.88 -10.69 14.75
N ILE A 64 18.01 -11.85 14.08
CA ILE A 64 18.79 -12.99 14.59
C ILE A 64 20.25 -12.59 14.82
N LEU A 65 20.85 -11.87 13.87
CA LEU A 65 22.22 -11.38 13.98
C LEU A 65 22.37 -10.37 15.13
N ALA A 66 21.43 -9.45 15.30
CA ALA A 66 21.43 -8.48 16.40
C ALA A 66 21.42 -9.17 17.78
N ILE A 67 20.55 -10.17 17.97
CA ILE A 67 20.49 -10.98 19.19
C ILE A 67 21.79 -11.78 19.37
N SER A 68 22.29 -12.40 18.30
CA SER A 68 23.52 -13.20 18.31
C SER A 68 24.76 -12.39 18.68
N ILE A 69 24.85 -11.13 18.22
CA ILE A 69 25.94 -10.21 18.55
C ILE A 69 25.89 -9.80 20.02
N SER A 70 24.68 -9.63 20.58
CA SER A 70 24.49 -9.34 22.00
C SER A 70 25.04 -10.47 22.89
N ALA A 71 24.75 -11.73 22.53
CA ALA A 71 25.22 -12.91 23.25
C ALA A 71 26.70 -13.22 23.04
N ARG A 72 27.20 -13.12 21.80
CA ARG A 72 28.59 -13.44 21.47
C ARG A 72 29.16 -12.37 20.52
N ASN A 73 30.18 -11.66 20.95
CA ASN A 73 30.87 -10.70 20.09
C ASN A 73 31.64 -11.45 18.99
N SER A 74 31.37 -11.13 17.72
CA SER A 74 32.21 -11.55 16.59
C SER A 74 32.23 -10.42 15.56
N ARG A 75 33.44 -10.02 15.14
CA ARG A 75 33.62 -8.89 14.19
C ARG A 75 32.97 -9.17 12.85
N TYR A 76 33.04 -10.41 12.36
CA TYR A 76 32.38 -10.82 11.13
C TYR A 76 30.87 -10.61 11.20
N ARG A 77 30.21 -11.07 12.27
CA ARG A 77 28.75 -10.88 12.45
C ARG A 77 28.36 -9.41 12.55
N GLN A 78 29.16 -8.60 13.25
CA GLN A 78 28.93 -7.16 13.35
C GLN A 78 29.02 -6.49 11.97
N GLY A 79 30.00 -6.88 11.15
CA GLY A 79 30.15 -6.38 9.78
C GLY A 79 28.97 -6.77 8.88
N VAL A 80 28.55 -8.03 8.93
CA VAL A 80 27.37 -8.52 8.19
C VAL A 80 26.10 -7.78 8.64
N LEU A 81 25.91 -7.54 9.95
CA LEU A 81 24.78 -6.76 10.44
C LEU A 81 24.78 -5.34 9.86
N MET A 82 25.93 -4.65 9.86
CA MET A 82 26.04 -3.30 9.29
C MET A 82 25.70 -3.29 7.79
N TYR A 83 26.21 -4.27 7.04
CA TYR A 83 25.91 -4.41 5.61
C TYR A 83 24.42 -4.64 5.34
N LEU A 84 23.76 -5.50 6.11
CA LEU A 84 22.33 -5.74 5.99
C LEU A 84 21.50 -4.50 6.33
N LEU A 85 21.85 -3.78 7.38
CA LEU A 85 21.18 -2.51 7.75
C LEU A 85 21.30 -1.47 6.63
N LEU A 86 22.43 -1.40 5.92
CA LEU A 86 22.57 -0.50 4.77
C LEU A 86 21.68 -0.91 3.60
N ILE A 87 21.57 -2.21 3.29
CA ILE A 87 20.67 -2.71 2.24
C ILE A 87 19.21 -2.39 2.60
N LEU A 88 18.82 -2.65 3.84
CA LEU A 88 17.46 -2.39 4.32
C LEU A 88 17.10 -0.91 4.18
N LEU A 89 17.98 -0.01 4.64
CA LEU A 89 17.79 1.43 4.50
C LEU A 89 17.62 1.85 3.02
N CYS A 90 18.39 1.26 2.10
CA CYS A 90 18.23 1.53 0.66
C CYS A 90 16.87 1.07 0.13
N LEU A 91 16.41 -0.13 0.51
CA LEU A 91 15.10 -0.66 0.09
C LEU A 91 13.96 0.17 0.66
N GLU A 92 14.08 0.55 1.93
CA GLU A 92 13.10 1.36 2.65
C GLU A 92 12.98 2.76 2.09
N MET A 93 14.10 3.46 1.88
CA MET A 93 14.11 4.78 1.27
C MET A 93 13.52 4.74 -0.14
N SER A 94 13.85 3.71 -0.93
CA SER A 94 13.26 3.51 -2.26
C SER A 94 11.74 3.32 -2.18
N SER A 95 11.26 2.50 -1.23
CA SER A 95 9.84 2.25 -1.01
C SER A 95 9.10 3.52 -0.56
N ALA A 96 9.66 4.27 0.39
CA ALA A 96 9.08 5.49 0.93
C ALA A 96 8.97 6.59 -0.14
N VAL A 97 10.01 6.78 -0.96
CA VAL A 97 9.99 7.73 -2.07
C VAL A 97 8.94 7.35 -3.10
N LEU A 98 8.86 6.06 -3.48
CA LEU A 98 7.83 5.58 -4.40
C LEU A 98 6.43 5.79 -3.83
N ALA A 99 6.20 5.45 -2.57
CA ALA A 99 4.90 5.64 -1.91
C ALA A 99 4.44 7.10 -1.98
N GLN A 100 5.34 8.07 -1.74
CA GLN A 100 5.04 9.50 -1.83
C GLN A 100 4.77 9.97 -3.27
N ILE A 101 5.59 9.53 -4.23
CA ILE A 101 5.38 9.85 -5.64
C ILE A 101 4.02 9.33 -6.10
N TYR A 102 3.66 8.08 -5.77
CA TYR A 102 2.35 7.55 -6.13
C TYR A 102 1.22 8.28 -5.43
N SER A 103 1.35 8.58 -4.13
CA SER A 103 0.33 9.34 -3.39
C SER A 103 -0.01 10.68 -4.05
N THR A 104 0.99 11.36 -4.62
CA THR A 104 0.79 12.64 -5.32
C THR A 104 0.31 12.51 -6.76
N ARG A 105 0.75 11.47 -7.48
CA ARG A 105 0.42 11.26 -8.91
C ARG A 105 -0.93 10.57 -9.15
N MET A 106 -1.45 9.82 -8.18
CA MET A 106 -2.65 9.00 -8.36
C MET A 106 -3.90 9.80 -8.70
N THR A 107 -4.03 11.04 -8.24
CA THR A 107 -5.28 11.81 -8.32
C THR A 107 -5.68 12.13 -9.76
N SER A 108 -4.73 12.53 -10.60
CA SER A 108 -5.00 12.87 -12.01
C SER A 108 -5.22 11.62 -12.86
N GLU A 109 -4.38 10.60 -12.68
CA GLU A 109 -4.46 9.35 -13.44
C GLU A 109 -5.77 8.63 -13.15
N LEU A 110 -6.11 8.51 -11.87
CA LEU A 110 -7.33 7.84 -11.45
C LEU A 110 -8.57 8.55 -11.99
N LYS A 111 -8.61 9.88 -11.97
CA LYS A 111 -9.73 10.67 -12.51
C LYS A 111 -9.94 10.40 -14.01
N SER A 112 -8.85 10.36 -14.79
CA SER A 112 -8.89 10.12 -16.24
C SER A 112 -9.36 8.70 -16.56
N THR A 113 -8.70 7.68 -16.00
CA THR A 113 -9.01 6.27 -16.25
C THR A 113 -10.42 5.92 -15.77
N MET A 114 -10.82 6.43 -14.62
CA MET A 114 -12.15 6.20 -14.07
C MET A 114 -13.24 6.88 -14.91
N GLY A 115 -13.02 8.12 -15.37
CA GLY A 115 -13.93 8.78 -16.31
C GLY A 115 -14.11 7.98 -17.59
N HIS A 116 -13.01 7.47 -18.16
CA HIS A 116 -13.05 6.66 -19.38
C HIS A 116 -13.82 5.34 -19.19
N LEU A 117 -13.61 4.64 -18.06
CA LEU A 117 -14.30 3.38 -17.75
C LEU A 117 -15.79 3.56 -17.49
N PHE A 118 -16.17 4.65 -16.81
CA PHE A 118 -17.57 4.98 -16.57
C PHE A 118 -18.28 5.41 -17.86
N TYR A 119 -17.59 6.14 -18.75
CA TYR A 119 -18.14 6.53 -20.06
C TYR A 119 -18.40 5.33 -20.98
N HIS A 120 -17.52 4.33 -20.98
CA HIS A 120 -17.65 3.10 -21.78
C HIS A 120 -18.43 1.98 -21.08
N TYR A 121 -19.19 2.30 -20.03
CA TYR A 121 -19.99 1.34 -19.30
C TYR A 121 -21.19 0.88 -20.14
N ASN A 122 -21.23 -0.41 -20.47
CA ASN A 122 -22.28 -1.01 -21.31
C ASN A 122 -23.22 -1.94 -20.51
N GLY A 123 -23.38 -1.67 -19.21
CA GLY A 123 -24.29 -2.44 -18.35
C GLY A 123 -23.67 -3.68 -17.68
N PRO A 124 -24.37 -4.27 -16.71
CA PRO A 124 -23.86 -5.33 -15.83
C PRO A 124 -23.67 -6.68 -16.55
N TYR A 125 -24.36 -6.90 -17.67
CA TYR A 125 -24.27 -8.13 -18.48
C TYR A 125 -23.25 -8.04 -19.61
N SER A 126 -22.56 -6.91 -19.75
CA SER A 126 -21.53 -6.79 -20.79
C SER A 126 -20.31 -7.65 -20.47
N GLU A 127 -19.74 -8.29 -21.49
CA GLU A 127 -18.48 -9.06 -21.34
C GLU A 127 -17.25 -8.16 -21.16
N ASN A 128 -17.42 -6.84 -21.33
CA ASN A 128 -16.34 -5.88 -21.17
C ASN A 128 -15.78 -5.91 -19.73
N PRO A 129 -14.48 -6.20 -19.54
CA PRO A 129 -13.85 -6.16 -18.22
C PRO A 129 -13.98 -4.79 -17.52
N GLY A 130 -14.13 -3.71 -18.27
CA GLY A 130 -14.36 -2.37 -17.71
C GLY A 130 -15.67 -2.26 -16.93
N SER A 131 -16.79 -2.76 -17.46
CA SER A 131 -18.10 -2.68 -16.80
C SER A 131 -18.15 -3.48 -15.51
N LYS A 132 -17.56 -4.68 -15.50
CA LYS A 132 -17.44 -5.50 -14.29
C LYS A 132 -16.58 -4.83 -13.22
N ALA A 133 -15.55 -4.09 -13.62
CA ALA A 133 -14.72 -3.32 -12.70
C ALA A 133 -15.50 -2.16 -12.06
N VAL A 134 -16.33 -1.45 -12.83
CA VAL A 134 -17.24 -0.39 -12.34
C VAL A 134 -18.22 -0.94 -11.31
N ASP A 135 -18.89 -2.05 -11.61
CA ASP A 135 -19.82 -2.66 -10.65
C ASP A 135 -19.12 -3.12 -9.36
N LYS A 136 -17.91 -3.67 -9.49
CA LYS A 136 -17.11 -4.15 -8.35
C LYS A 136 -16.66 -3.00 -7.44
N ILE A 137 -16.21 -1.87 -8.01
CA ILE A 137 -15.76 -0.73 -7.20
C ILE A 137 -16.92 -0.07 -6.48
N GLN A 138 -18.09 0.07 -7.13
CA GLN A 138 -19.28 0.66 -6.54
C GLN A 138 -19.78 -0.14 -5.33
N ARG A 139 -19.84 -1.48 -5.45
CA ARG A 139 -20.21 -2.34 -4.32
C ARG A 139 -19.16 -2.33 -3.20
N LYS A 140 -17.86 -2.41 -3.55
CA LYS A 140 -16.78 -2.50 -2.54
C LYS A 140 -16.58 -1.21 -1.75
N LEU A 141 -16.64 -0.06 -2.43
CA LEU A 141 -16.44 1.24 -1.80
C LEU A 141 -17.76 1.89 -1.36
N GLN A 142 -18.91 1.29 -1.67
CA GLN A 142 -20.23 1.84 -1.36
C GLN A 142 -20.33 3.28 -1.89
N CYS A 143 -20.17 3.41 -3.20
CA CYS A 143 -20.10 4.68 -3.92
C CYS A 143 -20.86 4.60 -5.25
N CYS A 144 -21.21 5.74 -5.83
CA CYS A 144 -21.91 5.81 -7.12
C CYS A 144 -21.38 6.95 -7.99
N GLY A 145 -21.14 6.63 -9.27
CA GLY A 145 -20.55 7.58 -10.22
C GLY A 145 -19.05 7.81 -9.97
N VAL A 146 -18.46 8.70 -10.77
CA VAL A 146 -17.06 9.10 -10.62
C VAL A 146 -16.95 10.12 -9.49
N GLN A 147 -17.68 11.22 -9.61
CA GLN A 147 -17.81 12.30 -8.62
C GLN A 147 -19.07 12.14 -7.78
N ASN A 148 -20.19 11.76 -8.40
CA ASN A 148 -21.47 11.57 -7.72
C ASN A 148 -22.44 10.74 -8.57
N TYR A 149 -23.55 10.28 -7.99
CA TYR A 149 -24.61 9.52 -8.67
C TYR A 149 -25.16 10.26 -9.91
N THR A 150 -25.11 11.59 -9.94
CA THR A 150 -25.54 12.42 -11.06
C THR A 150 -24.77 12.13 -12.35
N ASP A 151 -23.56 11.58 -12.26
CA ASP A 151 -22.76 11.23 -13.43
C ASP A 151 -23.48 10.21 -14.33
N TRP A 152 -24.26 9.31 -13.74
CA TRP A 152 -25.08 8.35 -14.48
C TRP A 152 -26.27 9.01 -15.18
N LEU A 153 -26.87 10.02 -14.55
CA LEU A 153 -27.96 10.80 -15.13
C LEU A 153 -27.45 11.59 -16.35
N THR A 154 -26.31 12.28 -16.21
CA THR A 154 -25.70 13.03 -17.30
C THR A 154 -25.20 12.11 -18.43
N ALA A 155 -24.56 10.99 -18.10
CA ALA A 155 -24.09 10.03 -19.11
C ALA A 155 -25.24 9.47 -19.96
N SER A 156 -26.39 9.16 -19.34
CA SER A 156 -27.57 8.67 -20.03
C SER A 156 -28.24 9.71 -20.95
N THR A 157 -28.04 11.01 -20.70
CA THR A 157 -28.51 12.09 -21.61
C THR A 157 -27.62 12.28 -22.84
N VAL A 158 -26.37 11.80 -22.79
CA VAL A 158 -25.38 11.96 -23.88
C VAL A 158 -25.21 10.67 -24.69
N SER A 159 -25.39 9.50 -24.08
CA SER A 159 -25.30 8.21 -24.76
C SER A 159 -26.64 7.78 -25.37
N TRP A 160 -26.73 7.90 -26.69
CA TRP A 160 -27.86 7.47 -27.55
C TRP A 160 -28.18 5.96 -27.53
N HIS A 161 -27.58 5.18 -26.63
CA HIS A 161 -27.76 3.71 -26.55
C HIS A 161 -28.67 3.26 -25.40
N LEU A 162 -29.11 4.16 -24.52
CA LEU A 162 -30.02 3.85 -23.41
C LEU A 162 -31.44 4.43 -23.65
N GLN A 163 -31.89 4.46 -24.90
CA GLN A 163 -33.10 5.16 -25.31
C GLN A 163 -34.42 4.49 -24.89
N THR A 164 -34.42 3.42 -24.08
CA THR A 164 -35.64 2.63 -23.84
C THR A 164 -36.03 2.39 -22.39
N GLU A 165 -35.18 2.67 -21.40
CA GLU A 165 -35.57 2.59 -20.00
C GLU A 165 -34.96 3.75 -19.22
N LYS A 166 -35.80 4.39 -18.39
CA LYS A 166 -35.56 5.63 -17.64
C LYS A 166 -34.13 5.69 -17.06
N ALA A 167 -33.48 6.84 -17.23
CA ALA A 167 -32.13 7.17 -16.75
C ALA A 167 -31.92 6.85 -15.26
N CYS A 168 -31.59 5.61 -14.92
CA CYS A 168 -31.22 5.19 -13.56
C CYS A 168 -29.78 4.70 -13.52
N ALA A 169 -29.14 4.90 -12.36
CA ALA A 169 -27.83 4.35 -12.05
C ALA A 169 -27.86 2.81 -12.00
N PRO A 170 -26.73 2.13 -12.24
CA PRO A 170 -26.66 0.67 -12.21
C PRO A 170 -26.95 0.12 -10.80
N GLU A 171 -27.42 -1.14 -10.74
CA GLU A 171 -27.78 -1.83 -9.49
C GLU A 171 -26.62 -1.91 -8.48
N SER A 172 -25.38 -1.89 -8.97
CA SER A 172 -24.16 -1.81 -8.17
C SER A 172 -24.05 -0.54 -7.32
N CYS A 173 -24.80 0.53 -7.62
CA CYS A 173 -24.93 1.74 -6.80
C CYS A 173 -25.96 1.63 -5.65
N CYS A 174 -26.71 0.53 -5.55
CA CYS A 174 -27.76 0.35 -4.56
C CYS A 174 -27.22 -0.05 -3.19
N LYS A 175 -27.83 0.52 -2.14
CA LYS A 175 -27.58 0.08 -0.76
C LYS A 175 -28.21 -1.31 -0.54
N GLU A 176 -27.48 -2.20 0.13
CA GLU A 176 -27.84 -3.64 0.34
C GLU A 176 -29.24 -3.90 0.94
N LYS A 177 -29.89 -2.91 1.55
CA LYS A 177 -31.23 -3.07 2.15
C LYS A 177 -32.37 -3.08 1.12
N HIS A 178 -32.10 -2.76 -0.15
CA HIS A 178 -33.08 -2.71 -1.23
C HIS A 178 -32.54 -3.42 -2.48
N SER A 179 -32.79 -4.73 -2.59
CA SER A 179 -32.28 -5.58 -3.67
C SER A 179 -32.85 -5.25 -5.06
N HIS A 180 -33.87 -4.39 -5.15
CA HIS A 180 -34.46 -3.94 -6.40
C HIS A 180 -34.69 -2.43 -6.37
N CYS A 181 -33.66 -1.63 -6.64
CA CYS A 181 -33.83 -0.19 -6.94
C CYS A 181 -34.57 0.09 -8.26
N ARG A 182 -35.23 -0.92 -8.85
CA ARG A 182 -35.76 -0.90 -10.21
C ARG A 182 -37.22 -0.46 -10.28
N ASP A 183 -38.01 -0.69 -9.22
CA ASP A 183 -39.48 -0.67 -9.36
C ASP A 183 -40.16 0.67 -9.05
N ASP A 184 -39.53 1.61 -8.34
CA ASP A 184 -40.10 2.96 -8.22
C ASP A 184 -38.99 4.01 -8.21
N LEU A 185 -38.91 4.73 -9.33
CA LEU A 185 -38.12 5.95 -9.62
C LEU A 185 -36.81 6.10 -8.84
N CYS A 186 -35.67 5.69 -9.42
CA CYS A 186 -34.28 6.10 -9.06
C CYS A 186 -34.14 6.87 -7.72
N GLN A 187 -34.60 6.31 -6.59
CA GLN A 187 -34.93 7.15 -5.44
C GLN A 187 -33.61 7.51 -4.77
N LEU A 188 -33.26 8.80 -4.83
CA LEU A 188 -31.92 9.31 -4.46
C LEU A 188 -31.47 8.88 -3.06
N GLU A 189 -32.41 8.54 -2.18
CA GLU A 189 -32.15 8.07 -0.81
C GLU A 189 -31.55 6.66 -0.75
N HIS A 190 -31.85 5.80 -1.73
CA HIS A 190 -31.42 4.40 -1.78
C HIS A 190 -30.08 4.18 -2.49
N LEU A 191 -29.57 5.21 -3.17
CA LEU A 191 -28.29 5.21 -3.87
C LEU A 191 -27.15 5.68 -2.96
N PHE A 192 -25.93 5.22 -3.25
CA PHE A 192 -24.75 5.84 -2.66
C PHE A 192 -24.57 7.26 -3.23
N GLN A 193 -24.40 8.24 -2.34
CA GLN A 193 -24.28 9.66 -2.72
C GLN A 193 -22.82 10.10 -2.92
N GLU A 194 -21.85 9.27 -2.55
CA GLU A 194 -20.44 9.63 -2.70
C GLU A 194 -19.87 9.04 -3.99
N GLY A 195 -19.07 9.84 -4.69
CA GLY A 195 -18.31 9.41 -5.86
C GLY A 195 -17.24 8.40 -5.53
N CYS A 196 -17.05 7.44 -6.42
CA CYS A 196 -16.06 6.39 -6.23
C CYS A 196 -14.61 6.90 -6.37
N LEU A 197 -14.37 8.02 -7.07
CA LEU A 197 -13.04 8.60 -7.24
C LEU A 197 -12.45 9.00 -5.88
N ARG A 198 -13.19 9.82 -5.12
CA ARG A 198 -12.74 10.33 -3.82
C ARG A 198 -12.50 9.20 -2.82
N LYS A 199 -13.43 8.24 -2.74
CA LYS A 199 -13.27 7.09 -1.84
C LYS A 199 -12.05 6.24 -2.18
N LEU A 200 -11.80 6.00 -3.46
CA LEU A 200 -10.64 5.22 -3.87
C LEU A 200 -9.35 6.00 -3.59
N GLU A 201 -9.31 7.29 -3.91
CA GLU A 201 -8.20 8.19 -3.60
C GLU A 201 -7.86 8.18 -2.10
N ASP A 202 -8.87 8.37 -1.24
CA ASP A 202 -8.69 8.36 0.22
C ASP A 202 -8.16 7.00 0.72
N GLN A 203 -8.66 5.88 0.17
CA GLN A 203 -8.16 4.54 0.50
C GLN A 203 -6.70 4.35 0.06
N VAL A 204 -6.34 4.78 -1.16
CA VAL A 204 -4.96 4.69 -1.66
C VAL A 204 -4.03 5.52 -0.77
N HIS A 205 -4.41 6.77 -0.52
CA HIS A 205 -3.61 7.75 0.21
C HIS A 205 -3.37 7.26 1.65
N PHE A 206 -4.40 6.74 2.30
CA PHE A 206 -4.28 6.16 3.65
C PHE A 206 -3.28 4.99 3.68
N VAL A 207 -3.35 4.09 2.70
CA VAL A 207 -2.46 2.92 2.63
C VAL A 207 -1.01 3.31 2.36
N MET A 208 -0.79 4.23 1.41
CA MET A 208 0.56 4.70 1.08
C MET A 208 1.18 5.50 2.23
N LEU A 209 0.39 6.34 2.92
CA LEU A 209 0.85 7.04 4.13
C LEU A 209 1.17 6.06 5.26
N TYR A 210 0.33 5.05 5.48
CA TYR A 210 0.59 4.03 6.49
C TYR A 210 1.91 3.31 6.20
N LEU A 211 2.15 2.91 4.95
CA LEU A 211 3.43 2.32 4.54
C LEU A 211 4.60 3.28 4.78
N PHE A 212 4.45 4.56 4.41
CA PHE A 212 5.47 5.58 4.62
C PHE A 212 5.86 5.73 6.10
N TRP A 213 4.88 5.79 7.01
CA TRP A 213 5.15 5.86 8.44
C TRP A 213 5.80 4.59 8.99
N CYS A 214 5.42 3.40 8.49
CA CYS A 214 6.14 2.17 8.82
C CYS A 214 7.62 2.25 8.43
N CYS A 215 7.93 2.78 7.25
CA CYS A 215 9.30 2.99 6.79
C CYS A 215 10.05 4.05 7.63
N VAL A 216 9.39 5.14 8.04
CA VAL A 216 10.07 6.13 8.91
C VAL A 216 10.44 5.52 10.26
N VAL A 217 9.53 4.75 10.86
CA VAL A 217 9.77 4.10 12.16
C VAL A 217 10.88 3.06 12.05
N LEU A 218 10.85 2.22 11.02
CA LEU A 218 11.87 1.20 10.82
C LEU A 218 13.24 1.82 10.53
N GLY A 219 13.34 2.86 9.70
CA GLY A 219 14.59 3.58 9.47
C GLY A 219 15.22 4.16 10.74
N ILE A 220 14.40 4.69 11.66
CA ILE A 220 14.90 5.14 12.98
C ILE A 220 15.46 3.96 13.78
N LEU A 221 14.78 2.81 13.79
CA LEU A 221 15.25 1.61 14.49
C LEU A 221 16.55 1.06 13.89
N GLU A 222 16.69 1.10 12.57
CA GLU A 222 17.89 0.67 11.85
C GLU A 222 19.09 1.59 12.17
N LEU A 223 18.87 2.90 12.22
CA LEU A 223 19.90 3.86 12.62
C LEU A 223 20.35 3.63 14.07
N LEU A 224 19.42 3.36 14.99
CA LEU A 224 19.74 3.02 16.38
C LEU A 224 20.51 1.70 16.49
N ALA A 225 20.15 0.69 15.69
CA ALA A 225 20.85 -0.59 15.63
C ALA A 225 22.27 -0.43 15.06
N GLY A 226 22.41 0.34 13.98
CA GLY A 226 23.70 0.66 13.35
C GLY A 226 24.62 1.42 14.30
N PHE A 227 24.11 2.46 14.98
CA PHE A 227 24.85 3.22 15.97
C PHE A 227 25.32 2.34 17.14
N SER A 228 24.43 1.49 17.67
CA SER A 228 24.74 0.57 18.76
C SER A 228 25.82 -0.45 18.36
N ASN A 229 25.73 -1.00 17.15
CA ASN A 229 26.72 -1.91 16.60
C ASN A 229 28.06 -1.21 16.34
N GLY A 230 28.05 0.03 15.84
CA GLY A 230 29.23 0.85 15.62
C GLY A 230 30.02 1.14 16.91
N ILE A 231 29.31 1.43 18.02
CA ILE A 231 29.95 1.56 19.35
C ILE A 231 30.64 0.25 19.75
N LEU A 232 30.02 -0.91 19.49
CA LEU A 232 30.59 -2.22 19.79
C LEU A 232 31.86 -2.49 18.97
N MET A 233 31.88 -2.11 17.69
CA MET A 233 33.05 -2.24 16.82
C MET A 233 34.21 -1.34 17.29
N ARG A 234 33.95 -0.09 17.65
CA ARG A 234 34.99 0.88 18.06
C ARG A 234 35.74 0.45 19.32
N HIS A 235 35.09 -0.29 20.22
CA HIS A 235 35.71 -0.83 21.45
C HIS A 235 36.54 -2.10 21.23
N GLN A 236 36.55 -2.69 20.03
CA GLN A 236 37.45 -3.79 19.65
C GLN A 236 38.49 -3.26 18.65
N PRO A 237 39.53 -2.54 19.11
CA PRO A 237 40.60 -2.07 18.23
C PRO A 237 41.28 -3.26 17.53
N PHE A 238 41.85 -3.02 16.35
CA PHE A 238 42.68 -3.95 15.57
C PHE A 238 43.80 -4.55 16.44
N GLN A 239 43.57 -5.69 17.10
CA GLN A 239 44.63 -6.46 17.75
C GLN A 239 45.13 -7.63 16.88
N ASP A 240 44.53 -7.86 15.71
CA ASP A 240 44.88 -9.01 14.84
C ASP A 240 46.02 -8.72 13.84
N PHE A 241 46.62 -7.52 13.81
CA PHE A 241 47.89 -7.27 13.10
C PHE A 241 49.10 -7.37 14.04
N ARG A 242 49.06 -8.35 14.94
CA ARG A 242 50.25 -8.85 15.65
C ARG A 242 50.37 -10.35 15.38
N ILE A 243 50.56 -10.68 14.10
CA ILE A 243 51.13 -11.95 13.68
C ILE A 243 52.52 -11.59 13.16
N LEU A 244 53.50 -12.31 13.71
CA LEU A 244 54.95 -12.24 13.51
C LEU A 244 55.42 -11.66 12.17
#